data_AF-A0A9E2AHX1-F1
#
_entry.id   AF-A0A9E2AHX1-F1
#
_cell.length_a   1.000
_cell.length_b   1.000
_cell.length_c   1.000
_cell.angle_alpha   90.00
_cell.angle_beta   90.00
_cell.angle_gamma   90.00
#
_symmetry.space_group_name_H-M   'P 1'
#
loop_
_entity.id
_entity.type
_entity.pdbx_description
1 polymer ?
#
loop_
_entity_poly.entity_id
_entity_poly.type
_entity_poly.pdbx_seq_one_letter_code
_entity_poly.pdbx_strand_id
1 'polypeptide(L)'
;MKQILLSLSIIAMITSCRQQPIDVDTNYDEYPKTDASLWLDYAPERTVFKLWSPVAKAVKLRLYENGHDEAAIEIHDMQVGEDYVWTLEVAGDLNGRYYTYQVLTTDGPLLETPGIY
;
A
#
# COMPACT_ATOMS: atom_id res chain seq x y z
N MET A 1 19.74 -53.16 28.78
CA MET A 1 20.64 -52.65 27.73
C MET A 1 19.85 -52.54 26.43
N LYS A 2 20.08 -51.48 25.63
CA LYS A 2 19.23 -50.87 24.59
C LYS A 2 18.20 -49.90 25.21
N GLN A 3 18.47 -48.64 25.53
CA GLN A 3 19.24 -47.58 24.88
C GLN A 3 18.89 -47.38 23.39
N ILE A 4 18.31 -46.19 23.14
CA ILE A 4 18.26 -45.45 21.87
C ILE A 4 17.24 -45.94 20.84
N LEU A 5 16.13 -45.20 20.73
CA LEU A 5 15.45 -44.84 19.47
C LEU A 5 14.29 -43.86 19.73
N LEU A 6 14.55 -42.83 20.53
CA LEU A 6 13.57 -41.79 20.90
C LEU A 6 14.09 -40.43 20.42
N SER A 7 14.42 -40.33 19.13
CA SER A 7 14.97 -39.09 18.55
C SER A 7 14.90 -39.03 17.01
N LEU A 8 13.81 -39.49 16.38
CA LEU A 8 13.64 -39.34 14.92
C LEU A 8 12.30 -38.72 14.46
N SER A 9 11.46 -38.25 15.38
CA SER A 9 10.15 -37.64 15.03
C SER A 9 10.04 -36.13 15.30
N ILE A 10 11.14 -35.44 15.67
CA ILE A 10 11.12 -33.99 15.97
C ILE A 10 11.66 -33.12 14.79
N ILE A 11 12.21 -33.73 13.74
CA ILE A 11 12.77 -32.99 12.57
C ILE A 11 11.73 -32.90 11.43
N ALA A 12 10.47 -32.59 11.76
CA ALA A 12 9.42 -32.35 10.76
C ALA A 12 8.64 -31.03 10.98
N MET A 13 9.05 -30.19 11.94
CA MET A 13 8.36 -28.93 12.26
C MET A 13 9.13 -27.64 11.93
N ILE A 14 10.33 -27.73 11.34
CA ILE A 14 11.16 -26.54 11.01
C ILE A 14 11.14 -26.13 9.53
N THR A 15 10.32 -26.77 8.69
CA THR A 15 10.19 -26.39 7.27
C THR A 15 8.91 -25.60 6.95
N SER A 16 8.18 -25.12 7.96
CA SER A 16 6.93 -24.34 7.74
C SER A 16 7.14 -22.83 7.54
N CYS A 17 8.38 -22.34 7.58
CA CYS A 17 8.70 -20.99 7.15
C CYS A 17 9.95 -21.01 6.28
N ARG A 18 9.84 -21.64 5.12
CA ARG A 18 10.67 -21.24 3.98
C ARG A 18 9.77 -20.41 3.09
N GLN A 19 9.80 -19.08 3.27
CA GLN A 19 9.40 -18.19 2.17
C GLN A 19 10.28 -18.62 1.00
N GLN A 20 9.69 -19.26 -0.01
CA GLN A 20 10.36 -19.25 -1.30
C GLN A 20 10.55 -17.76 -1.63
N PRO A 21 11.76 -17.29 -1.94
CA PRO A 21 11.89 -15.96 -2.51
C PRO A 21 10.92 -15.94 -3.67
N ILE A 22 9.94 -15.04 -3.62
CA ILE A 22 9.09 -14.81 -4.77
C ILE A 22 10.09 -14.29 -5.81
N ASP A 23 10.43 -15.15 -6.77
CA ASP A 23 11.26 -14.76 -7.91
C ASP A 23 10.34 -13.93 -8.80
N VAL A 24 10.07 -12.70 -8.34
CA VAL A 24 9.38 -11.72 -9.16
C VAL A 24 10.44 -11.26 -10.14
N ASP A 25 10.47 -11.90 -11.31
CA ASP A 25 11.01 -11.34 -12.54
C ASP A 25 10.16 -10.11 -12.93
N THR A 26 10.17 -9.10 -12.05
CA THR A 26 9.49 -7.82 -12.27
C THR A 26 10.47 -6.95 -13.01
N ASN A 27 10.37 -6.97 -14.33
CA ASN A 27 10.96 -5.94 -15.15
C ASN A 27 10.17 -4.62 -14.96
N TYR A 28 10.55 -3.84 -13.94
CA TYR A 28 9.91 -2.55 -13.66
C TYR A 28 10.08 -1.53 -14.79
N ASP A 29 11.05 -1.73 -15.71
CA ASP A 29 11.26 -0.83 -16.84
C ASP A 29 10.09 -0.87 -17.85
N GLU A 30 9.26 -1.92 -17.81
CA GLU A 30 8.07 -2.06 -18.65
C GLU A 30 6.84 -1.34 -18.08
N TYR A 31 6.89 -0.85 -16.84
CA TYR A 31 5.76 -0.16 -16.26
C TYR A 31 5.52 1.18 -16.98
N PRO A 32 4.25 1.55 -17.21
CA PRO A 32 3.91 2.79 -17.90
C PRO A 32 4.39 3.98 -17.09
N LYS A 33 5.27 4.80 -17.67
CA LYS A 33 5.80 5.98 -16.99
C LYS A 33 4.77 7.11 -16.99
N THR A 34 4.84 7.98 -15.99
CA THR A 34 4.07 9.22 -15.96
C THR A 34 5.01 10.40 -15.76
N ASP A 35 4.76 11.48 -16.49
CA ASP A 35 5.41 12.78 -16.29
C ASP A 35 4.55 13.71 -15.41
N ALA A 36 3.41 13.22 -14.91
CA ALA A 36 2.51 13.99 -14.07
C ALA A 36 3.16 14.34 -12.73
N SER A 37 2.85 15.54 -12.22
CA SER A 37 3.19 15.90 -10.86
C SER A 37 2.36 15.09 -9.87
N LEU A 38 3.03 14.24 -9.09
CA LEU A 38 2.44 13.41 -8.03
C LEU A 38 2.48 14.09 -6.66
N TRP A 39 3.00 15.32 -6.58
CA TRP A 39 2.96 16.13 -5.37
C TRP A 39 1.53 16.44 -4.95
N LEU A 40 1.32 16.49 -3.64
CA LEU A 40 0.09 16.98 -3.04
C LEU A 40 -0.17 18.44 -3.47
N ASP A 41 -1.35 18.69 -4.03
CA ASP A 41 -1.77 20.04 -4.41
C ASP A 41 -2.76 20.56 -3.37
N TYR A 42 -2.27 21.39 -2.45
CA TYR A 42 -3.00 21.88 -1.29
C TYR A 42 -3.36 23.36 -1.42
N ALA A 43 -4.61 23.66 -1.07
CA ALA A 43 -5.11 24.98 -0.76
C ALA A 43 -6.10 24.91 0.43
N PRO A 44 -6.34 26.00 1.16
CA PRO A 44 -7.33 26.01 2.24
C PRO A 44 -8.75 25.59 1.81
N GLU A 45 -9.10 25.77 0.55
CA GLU A 45 -10.41 25.41 0.01
C GLU A 45 -10.51 23.93 -0.39
N ARG A 46 -9.37 23.28 -0.70
CA ARG A 46 -9.31 21.89 -1.15
C ARG A 46 -7.90 21.32 -1.18
N THR A 47 -7.79 20.00 -1.14
CA THR A 47 -6.56 19.26 -1.41
C THR A 47 -6.78 18.21 -2.49
N VAL A 48 -5.88 18.12 -3.48
CA VAL A 48 -5.88 17.07 -4.50
C VAL A 48 -4.75 16.09 -4.21
N PHE A 49 -5.15 14.86 -3.90
CA PHE A 49 -4.28 13.71 -3.65
C PHE A 49 -4.02 12.96 -4.94
N LYS A 50 -2.78 12.47 -5.11
CA LYS A 50 -2.34 11.78 -6.32
C LYS A 50 -1.45 10.60 -5.97
N LEU A 51 -1.67 9.48 -6.65
CA LEU A 51 -0.82 8.30 -6.53
C LEU A 51 -0.69 7.61 -7.88
N TRP A 52 0.54 7.45 -8.38
CA TRP A 52 0.78 6.57 -9.53
C TRP A 52 0.82 5.12 -9.05
N SER A 53 -0.08 4.29 -9.58
CA SER A 53 -0.13 2.87 -9.24
C SER A 53 -0.74 2.07 -10.40
N PRO A 54 0.08 1.66 -11.39
CA PRO A 54 -0.40 1.11 -12.66
C PRO A 54 -1.05 -0.27 -12.55
N VAL A 55 -0.68 -1.02 -11.52
CA VAL A 55 -1.22 -2.38 -11.29
C VAL A 55 -2.36 -2.40 -10.28
N ALA A 56 -2.71 -1.25 -9.68
CA ALA A 56 -3.80 -1.17 -8.72
C ALA A 56 -5.15 -1.48 -9.37
N LYS A 57 -6.02 -2.14 -8.61
CA LYS A 57 -7.43 -2.36 -8.95
C LYS A 57 -8.34 -1.33 -8.29
N ALA A 58 -7.94 -0.83 -7.13
CA ALA A 58 -8.53 0.34 -6.48
C ALA A 58 -7.48 0.98 -5.56
N VAL A 59 -7.68 2.26 -5.27
CA VAL A 59 -6.89 2.98 -4.27
C VAL A 59 -7.85 3.70 -3.33
N LYS A 60 -7.60 3.57 -2.03
CA LYS A 60 -8.30 4.34 -0.99
C LYS A 60 -7.34 5.38 -0.41
N LEU A 61 -7.83 6.60 -0.23
CA LEU A 61 -7.23 7.60 0.66
C LEU A 61 -7.86 7.45 2.04
N ARG A 62 -7.03 7.45 3.09
CA ARG A 62 -7.46 7.40 4.48
C ARG A 62 -6.97 8.65 5.17
N LEU A 63 -7.87 9.43 5.76
CA LEU A 63 -7.54 10.65 6.49
C LEU A 63 -7.59 10.41 7.99
N TYR A 64 -6.68 11.04 8.72
CA TYR A 64 -6.50 10.88 10.16
C TYR A 64 -6.44 12.24 10.84
N GLU A 65 -6.92 12.28 12.09
CA GLU A 65 -6.88 13.47 12.94
C GLU A 65 -5.43 13.85 13.30
N ASN A 66 -4.58 12.86 13.54
CA ASN A 66 -3.16 13.02 13.86
C ASN A 66 -2.32 11.82 13.36
N GLY A 67 -1.00 11.88 13.54
CA GLY A 67 -0.06 10.87 13.01
C GLY A 67 0.13 9.60 13.85
N HIS A 68 -0.59 9.41 14.95
CA HIS A 68 -0.49 8.22 15.81
C HIS A 68 -1.80 7.44 15.94
N ASP A 69 -2.89 7.97 15.38
CA ASP A 69 -4.18 7.31 15.43
C ASP A 69 -4.22 6.11 14.47
N GLU A 70 -4.76 4.99 14.97
CA GLU A 70 -4.91 3.76 14.16
C GLU A 70 -6.16 3.82 13.27
N ALA A 71 -7.16 4.63 13.63
CA ALA A 71 -8.43 4.72 12.93
C ALA A 71 -8.51 5.99 12.08
N ALA A 72 -8.83 5.81 10.80
CA ALA A 72 -9.10 6.92 9.90
C ALA A 72 -10.43 7.60 10.27
N ILE A 73 -10.46 8.93 10.24
CA ILE A 73 -11.68 9.72 10.39
C ILE A 73 -12.52 9.70 9.11
N GLU A 74 -11.87 9.55 7.95
CA GLU A 74 -12.51 9.44 6.65
C GLU A 74 -11.75 8.46 5.76
N ILE A 75 -12.48 7.75 4.89
CA ILE A 75 -11.92 6.84 3.90
C ILE A 75 -12.63 7.09 2.58
N HIS A 76 -11.86 7.42 1.55
CA HIS A 76 -12.36 7.80 0.24
C HIS A 76 -11.78 6.90 -0.85
N ASP A 77 -12.62 6.47 -1.79
CA ASP A 77 -12.15 5.79 -2.99
C ASP A 77 -11.59 6.82 -3.99
N MET A 78 -10.39 6.58 -4.51
CA MET A 78 -9.78 7.42 -5.52
C MET A 78 -10.17 6.97 -6.93
N GLN A 79 -10.07 7.88 -7.90
CA GLN A 79 -10.40 7.60 -9.29
C GLN A 79 -9.12 7.50 -10.12
N VAL A 80 -8.99 6.43 -10.91
CA VAL A 80 -7.88 6.30 -11.87
C VAL A 80 -8.09 7.23 -13.06
N GLY A 81 -7.07 8.03 -13.37
CA GLY A 81 -7.03 8.92 -14.51
C GLY A 81 -6.06 8.44 -15.59
N GLU A 82 -5.57 9.39 -16.39
CA GLU A 82 -4.52 9.16 -17.39
C GLU A 82 -3.21 8.69 -16.74
N ASP A 83 -2.39 7.97 -17.51
CA ASP A 83 -1.09 7.43 -17.10
C ASP A 83 -1.10 6.68 -15.75
N TYR A 84 -2.24 6.09 -15.41
CA TYR A 84 -2.45 5.33 -14.18
C TYR A 84 -2.24 6.14 -12.89
N VAL A 85 -2.49 7.45 -12.95
CA VAL A 85 -2.49 8.33 -11.79
C VAL A 85 -3.88 8.33 -11.16
N TRP A 86 -3.95 7.81 -9.94
CA TRP A 86 -5.14 7.85 -9.11
C TRP A 86 -5.26 9.22 -8.47
N THR A 87 -6.42 9.84 -8.56
CA THR A 87 -6.68 11.18 -8.04
C THR A 87 -7.92 11.24 -7.17
N LEU A 88 -7.90 12.14 -6.19
CA LEU A 88 -9.05 12.48 -5.36
C LEU A 88 -8.92 13.94 -4.91
N GLU A 89 -10.00 14.69 -5.04
CA GLU A 89 -10.12 16.03 -4.49
C GLU A 89 -11.00 16.00 -3.24
N VAL A 90 -10.48 16.52 -2.14
CA VAL A 90 -11.21 16.68 -0.87
C VAL A 90 -11.33 18.17 -0.57
N ALA A 91 -12.55 18.64 -0.37
CA ALA A 91 -12.82 20.04 -0.04
C ALA A 91 -12.47 20.35 1.42
N GLY A 92 -12.04 21.57 1.68
CA GLY A 92 -11.72 22.09 3.00
C GLY A 92 -10.22 22.15 3.32
N ASP A 93 -9.92 22.80 4.43
CA ASP A 93 -8.57 23.00 4.92
C ASP A 93 -8.09 21.73 5.64
N LEU A 94 -7.18 21.01 5.00
CA LEU A 94 -6.56 19.80 5.54
C LEU A 94 -5.16 20.07 6.14
N ASN A 95 -4.80 21.32 6.40
CA ASN A 95 -3.53 21.63 7.06
C ASN A 95 -3.46 20.97 8.45
N GLY A 96 -2.37 20.24 8.69
CA GLY A 96 -2.18 19.47 9.94
C GLY A 96 -2.91 18.13 9.99
N ARG A 97 -3.66 17.77 8.95
CA ARG A 97 -4.24 16.42 8.80
C ARG A 97 -3.20 15.44 8.28
N TYR A 98 -3.39 14.18 8.62
CA TYR A 98 -2.52 13.07 8.21
C TYR A 98 -3.26 12.16 7.26
N TYR A 99 -2.53 11.45 6.39
CA TYR A 99 -3.15 10.55 5.44
C TYR A 99 -2.27 9.35 5.09
N THR A 100 -2.92 8.29 4.60
CA THR A 100 -2.27 7.15 3.95
C THR A 100 -3.05 6.74 2.71
N TYR A 101 -2.38 6.01 1.82
CA TYR A 101 -2.98 5.28 0.73
C TYR A 101 -3.08 3.80 1.07
N GLN A 102 -4.18 3.17 0.70
CA GLN A 102 -4.33 1.72 0.69
C GLN A 102 -4.61 1.25 -0.74
N VAL A 103 -3.68 0.48 -1.30
CA VAL A 103 -3.78 -0.07 -2.65
C VAL A 103 -4.41 -1.46 -2.60
N LEU A 104 -5.41 -1.71 -3.45
CA LEU A 104 -6.00 -3.01 -3.64
C LEU A 104 -5.48 -3.60 -4.95
N THR A 105 -5.00 -4.83 -4.90
CA THR A 105 -4.51 -5.60 -6.06
C THR A 105 -5.44 -6.79 -6.33
N THR A 106 -5.11 -7.61 -7.33
CA THR A 106 -5.81 -8.88 -7.57
C THR A 106 -5.69 -9.86 -6.40
N ASP A 107 -4.60 -9.78 -5.64
CA ASP A 107 -4.33 -10.68 -4.52
C ASP A 107 -4.89 -10.16 -3.18
N GLY A 108 -5.53 -8.98 -3.21
CA GLY A 108 -6.15 -8.34 -2.06
C GLY A 108 -5.54 -6.99 -1.69
N PRO A 109 -5.95 -6.42 -0.54
CA PRO A 109 -5.44 -5.15 -0.06
C PRO A 109 -3.99 -5.28 0.42
N LEU A 110 -3.16 -4.32 0.00
CA LEU A 110 -1.82 -4.12 0.56
C LEU A 110 -1.89 -3.35 1.88
N LEU A 111 -0.78 -3.34 2.61
CA LEU A 111 -0.61 -2.47 3.76
C LEU A 111 -0.67 -0.99 3.34
N GLU A 112 -1.07 -0.16 4.29
CA GLU A 112 -1.11 1.28 4.09
C GLU A 112 0.29 1.87 3.95
N THR A 113 0.40 2.93 3.17
CA THR A 113 1.64 3.69 2.98
C THR A 113 1.34 5.19 2.96
N PRO A 114 2.20 6.05 3.54
CA PRO A 114 2.04 7.50 3.41
C PRO A 114 2.20 7.99 1.95
N GLY A 115 2.76 7.16 1.05
CA GLY A 115 3.18 7.59 -0.28
C GLY A 115 4.63 8.13 -0.28
N ILE A 116 5.14 8.46 -1.47
CA ILE A 116 6.52 8.94 -1.66
C ILE A 116 6.61 10.47 -1.75
N TYR A 117 5.51 11.13 -2.14
CA TYR A 117 5.45 12.56 -2.46
C TYR A 117 4.62 13.36 -1.45
#